data_AF-A0A3C0ET38-F1
#
_entry.id   AF-A0A3C0ET38-F1
#
_cell.length_a   1.000
_cell.length_b   1.000
_cell.length_c   1.000
_cell.angle_alpha   90.00
_cell.angle_beta   90.00
_cell.angle_gamma   90.00
#
_symmetry.space_group_name_H-M   'P 1'
#
loop_
_entity.id
_entity.type
_entity.pdbx_description
1 polymer ?
#
loop_
_entity_poly.entity_id
_entity_poly.type
_entity_poly.pdbx_seq_one_letter_code
_entity_poly.pdbx_strand_id
1 'polypeptide(L)'
;MNAPNGAKLGIRALHLDLKGLPPTADRLMALPRIAAVGGYNALLVEWEDAFPWVCDSRFRSPTAYSRHTVREFAQAASDQGIQLIPA
;
A
#
# COMPACT_ATOMS: atom_id res chain seq x y z
N MET A 1 13.65 2.20 -37.01
CA MET A 1 13.33 3.37 -36.16
C MET A 1 13.08 2.86 -34.76
N ASN A 2 14.09 2.94 -33.89
CA ASN A 2 13.99 2.52 -32.50
C ASN A 2 13.54 3.73 -31.67
N ALA A 3 12.47 3.59 -30.89
CA ALA A 3 12.04 4.63 -29.96
C ALA A 3 13.20 5.00 -29.04
N PRO A 4 13.43 6.30 -28.77
CA PRO A 4 14.52 6.73 -27.91
C PRO A 4 14.31 6.15 -26.50
N ASN A 5 15.39 5.56 -25.99
CA ASN A 5 15.62 5.04 -24.66
C ASN A 5 14.61 5.60 -23.62
N GLY A 6 13.71 4.72 -23.15
CA GLY A 6 12.57 5.07 -22.33
C GLY A 6 12.96 5.90 -21.10
N ALA A 7 12.48 7.13 -21.05
CA ALA A 7 12.50 7.91 -19.81
C ALA A 7 11.91 7.03 -18.71
N LYS A 8 12.64 6.88 -17.59
CA LYS A 8 12.07 6.28 -16.37
C LYS A 8 10.83 7.09 -16.06
N LEU A 9 9.65 6.55 -16.38
CA LEU A 9 8.39 7.07 -15.88
C LEU A 9 8.56 7.16 -14.36
N GLY A 10 8.26 8.31 -13.79
CA GLY A 10 8.47 8.61 -12.37
C GLY A 10 7.67 7.70 -11.44
N ILE A 11 7.12 8.24 -10.36
CA ILE A 11 6.24 7.46 -9.49
C ILE A 11 4.98 7.08 -10.28
N ARG A 12 4.74 5.78 -10.40
CA ARG A 12 3.51 5.15 -10.92
C ARG A 12 2.89 4.46 -9.73
N ALA A 13 2.08 5.21 -8.99
CA ALA A 13 1.45 4.72 -7.77
C ALA A 13 0.06 4.15 -8.07
N LEU A 14 -0.27 3.02 -7.43
CA LEU A 14 -1.65 2.65 -7.19
C LEU A 14 -2.08 3.29 -5.87
N HIS A 15 -3.13 4.10 -5.92
CA HIS A 15 -3.71 4.75 -4.73
C HIS A 15 -4.68 3.79 -4.04
N LEU A 16 -4.50 3.63 -2.74
CA LEU A 16 -5.30 2.79 -1.86
C LEU A 16 -5.97 3.69 -0.82
N ASP A 17 -7.27 3.92 -0.97
CA ASP A 17 -8.12 4.49 0.06
C ASP A 17 -8.65 3.35 0.94
N LEU A 18 -8.29 3.35 2.22
CA LEU A 18 -8.63 2.30 3.17
C LEU A 18 -9.73 2.72 4.16
N LYS A 19 -10.34 3.89 3.98
CA LYS A 19 -11.34 4.45 4.91
C LYS A 19 -12.59 3.59 4.99
N GLY A 20 -12.98 3.24 6.21
CA GLY A 20 -14.27 2.64 6.54
C GLY A 20 -14.47 1.18 6.11
N LEU A 21 -14.10 0.80 4.88
CA LEU A 21 -14.22 -0.57 4.35
C LEU A 21 -12.90 -1.05 3.71
N PRO A 22 -11.82 -1.18 4.51
CA PRO A 22 -10.57 -1.74 4.03
C PRO A 22 -10.73 -3.22 3.64
N PRO A 23 -9.90 -3.75 2.72
CA PRO A 23 -9.83 -5.18 2.46
C PRO A 23 -9.46 -5.97 3.72
N THR A 24 -9.70 -7.28 3.72
CA THR A 24 -9.17 -8.14 4.79
C THR A 24 -7.62 -8.14 4.77
N ALA A 25 -6.98 -8.52 5.88
CA ALA A 25 -5.52 -8.60 5.94
C ALA A 25 -4.93 -9.46 4.81
N ASP A 26 -5.52 -10.64 4.54
CA ASP A 26 -5.07 -11.51 3.45
C ASP A 26 -5.20 -10.85 2.06
N ARG A 27 -6.26 -10.06 1.86
CA ARG A 27 -6.47 -9.33 0.61
C ARG A 27 -5.53 -8.14 0.48
N LEU A 28 -5.26 -7.42 1.57
CA LEU A 28 -4.25 -6.37 1.63
C LEU A 28 -2.88 -6.91 1.20
N MET A 29 -2.49 -8.09 1.71
CA MET A 29 -1.21 -8.73 1.39
C MET A 29 -1.04 -9.12 -0.08
N ALA A 30 -2.13 -9.26 -0.84
CA ALA A 30 -2.06 -9.54 -2.27
C ALA A 30 -1.78 -8.29 -3.12
N LEU A 31 -2.07 -7.09 -2.61
CA LEU A 31 -2.00 -5.84 -3.37
C LEU A 31 -0.60 -5.49 -3.90
N PRO A 32 0.51 -5.70 -3.14
CA PRO A 32 1.85 -5.40 -3.66
C PRO A 32 2.20 -6.18 -4.92
N ARG A 33 1.86 -7.48 -4.94
CA ARG A 33 2.07 -8.33 -6.12
C ARG A 33 1.18 -7.89 -7.29
N ILE A 34 -0.09 -7.54 -7.02
CA ILE A 34 -1.00 -7.04 -8.06
C ILE A 34 -0.45 -5.75 -8.68
N ALA A 35 0.03 -4.82 -7.85
CA ALA A 35 0.64 -3.57 -8.31
C ALA A 35 1.90 -3.83 -9.14
N ALA A 36 2.79 -4.72 -8.69
CA ALA A 36 4.01 -5.07 -9.41
C ALA A 36 3.71 -5.70 -10.79
N VAL A 37 2.78 -6.66 -10.85
CA VAL A 37 2.33 -7.28 -12.12
C VAL A 37 1.68 -6.24 -13.04
N GLY A 38 0.98 -5.25 -12.47
CA GLY A 38 0.41 -4.12 -13.20
C GLY A 38 1.43 -3.06 -13.67
N GLY A 39 2.72 -3.22 -13.35
CA GLY A 39 3.78 -2.28 -13.76
C GLY A 39 3.90 -1.02 -12.90
N TYR A 40 3.20 -0.96 -11.76
CA TYR A 40 3.35 0.10 -10.76
C TYR A 40 4.67 -0.06 -10.00
N ASN A 41 5.19 1.03 -9.46
CA ASN A 41 6.40 1.03 -8.62
C ASN A 41 6.17 1.62 -7.22
N ALA A 42 4.94 2.04 -6.91
CA ALA A 42 4.58 2.57 -5.61
C ALA A 42 3.14 2.22 -5.22
N LEU A 43 2.88 2.24 -3.92
CA LEU A 43 1.53 2.27 -3.33
C LEU A 43 1.42 3.55 -2.52
N LEU A 44 0.45 4.39 -2.87
CA LEU A 44 0.05 5.53 -2.04
C LEU A 44 -1.10 5.07 -1.16
N VAL A 45 -0.88 5.00 0.15
CA VAL A 45 -1.79 4.35 1.09
C VAL A 45 -2.32 5.35 2.10
N GLU A 46 -3.60 5.69 1.94
CA GLU A 46 -4.35 6.47 2.91
C GLU A 46 -4.89 5.51 3.96
N TRP A 47 -4.22 5.48 5.11
CA TRP A 47 -4.54 4.51 6.16
C TRP A 47 -5.76 4.90 6.98
N GLU A 48 -5.97 6.20 7.16
CA GLU A 48 -7.05 6.78 7.96
C GLU A 48 -7.36 6.02 9.26
N ASP A 49 -8.59 5.49 9.39
CA ASP A 49 -9.09 4.74 10.53
C ASP A 49 -8.73 3.25 10.49
N ALA A 50 -8.18 2.76 9.37
CA ALA A 50 -7.67 1.39 9.25
C ALA A 50 -6.28 1.21 9.88
N PHE A 51 -5.58 2.30 10.24
CA PHE A 51 -4.27 2.22 10.89
C PHE A 51 -4.38 1.81 12.38
N PRO A 52 -3.43 1.04 12.93
CA PRO A 52 -3.35 0.73 14.36
C PRO A 52 -2.85 1.92 15.19
N TRP A 53 -3.64 3.00 15.26
CA TRP A 53 -3.33 4.14 16.13
C TRP A 53 -3.28 3.71 17.60
N VAL A 54 -2.19 4.11 18.27
CA VAL A 54 -1.98 3.85 19.71
C VAL A 54 -2.00 5.12 20.55
N CYS A 55 -1.90 6.30 19.91
CA CYS A 55 -1.95 7.59 20.60
C CYS A 55 -3.36 7.91 21.09
N ASP A 56 -4.39 7.55 20.32
CA ASP A 56 -5.80 7.65 20.69
C ASP A 56 -6.58 6.52 20.03
N SER A 57 -7.29 5.72 20.83
CA SER A 57 -8.06 4.58 20.31
C SER A 57 -9.25 4.99 19.45
N ARG A 58 -9.69 6.25 19.52
CA ARG A 58 -10.80 6.78 18.71
C ARG A 58 -10.40 7.03 17.25
N PHE A 59 -9.11 7.07 16.94
CA PHE A 59 -8.62 7.27 15.58
C PHE A 59 -8.64 6.00 14.75
N ARG A 60 -8.81 4.83 15.37
CA ARG A 60 -8.87 3.55 14.65
C ARG A 60 -10.27 2.95 14.71
N SER A 61 -10.70 2.37 13.61
CA SER A 61 -11.93 1.60 13.54
C SER A 61 -11.78 0.26 14.30
N PRO A 62 -12.88 -0.39 14.68
CA PRO A 62 -12.83 -1.73 15.29
C PRO A 62 -12.17 -2.79 14.39
N THR A 63 -12.13 -2.55 13.09
CA THR A 63 -11.56 -3.44 12.06
C THR A 63 -10.18 -2.98 11.59
N ALA A 64 -9.57 -1.99 12.25
CA ALA A 64 -8.22 -1.53 11.94
C ALA A 64 -7.20 -2.68 11.97
N TYR A 65 -6.22 -2.61 11.06
CA TYR A 65 -5.18 -3.62 10.96
C TYR A 65 -4.33 -3.68 12.22
N SER A 66 -3.71 -4.83 12.48
CA SER A 66 -2.69 -4.93 13.53
C SER A 66 -1.37 -4.28 13.09
N ARG A 67 -0.54 -3.86 14.05
CA ARG A 67 0.83 -3.39 13.75
C ARG A 67 1.68 -4.43 13.04
N HIS A 68 1.41 -5.72 13.29
CA HIS A 68 2.07 -6.81 12.58
C HIS A 68 1.64 -6.83 11.11
N THR A 69 0.34 -6.79 10.82
CA THR A 69 -0.20 -6.74 9.45
C THR A 69 0.38 -5.57 8.65
N VAL A 70 0.44 -4.37 9.23
CA VAL A 70 1.02 -3.20 8.55
C VAL A 70 2.50 -3.41 8.22
N ARG A 71 3.27 -4.03 9.11
CA ARG A 71 4.69 -4.34 8.87
C ARG A 71 4.87 -5.41 7.80
N GLU A 72 4.08 -6.48 7.85
CA GLU A 72 4.10 -7.54 6.82
C GLU A 72 3.74 -6.96 5.45
N PHE A 73 2.75 -6.08 5.38
CA PHE A 73 2.38 -5.41 4.14
C PHE A 73 3.50 -4.52 3.59
N ALA A 74 4.16 -3.74 4.45
CA ALA A 74 5.32 -2.94 4.05
C ALA A 74 6.49 -3.83 3.57
N GLN A 75 6.73 -4.96 4.23
CA GLN A 75 7.73 -5.93 3.80
C GLN A 75 7.37 -6.54 2.44
N ALA A 76 6.12 -6.97 2.25
CA ALA A 76 5.64 -7.51 0.98
C ALA A 76 5.73 -6.47 -0.16
N ALA A 77 5.51 -5.18 0.11
CA ALA A 77 5.79 -4.12 -0.85
C ALA A 77 7.27 -4.03 -1.20
N SER A 78 8.15 -4.00 -0.19
CA SER A 78 9.60 -3.97 -0.38
C SER A 78 10.10 -5.17 -1.21
N ASP A 79 9.62 -6.38 -0.92
CA ASP A 79 10.01 -7.61 -1.62
C ASP A 79 9.63 -7.62 -3.10
N GLN A 80 8.61 -6.83 -3.47
CA GLN A 80 8.18 -6.64 -4.86
C GLN A 80 8.83 -5.42 -5.53
N GLY A 81 9.74 -4.70 -4.85
CA GLY A 81 10.33 -3.46 -5.35
C GLY A 81 9.33 -2.30 -5.44
N ILE A 82 8.26 -2.35 -4.63
CA ILE A 82 7.20 -1.34 -4.56
C ILE A 82 7.49 -0.39 -3.39
N GLN A 83 7.59 0.91 -3.69
CA GLN A 83 7.69 1.93 -2.67
C GLN A 83 6.35 2.13 -1.95
N LEU A 84 6.31 1.98 -0.63
CA LEU A 84 5.17 2.37 0.17
C LEU A 84 5.24 3.87 0.50
N ILE A 85 4.18 4.62 0.19
CA ILE A 85 4.03 6.04 0.52
C ILE A 85 2.81 6.17 1.43
N PRO A 86 2.98 6.41 2.75
CA PRO A 86 1.85 6.67 3.63
C PRO A 86 1.29 8.08 3.39
N ALA A 87 -0.04 8.21 3.42
CA ALA A 87 -0.78 9.46 3.37
C ALA A 87 -1.77 9.55 4.55
#